data_AF-A0A2N2SSZ0-F1
#
_entry.id   AF-A0A2N2SSZ0-F1
#
_cell.length_a   1.000
_cell.length_b   1.000
_cell.length_c   1.000
_cell.angle_alpha   90.00
_cell.angle_beta   90.00
_cell.angle_gamma   90.00
#
_symmetry.space_group_name_H-M   'P 1'
#
loop_
_entity.id
_entity.type
_entity.pdbx_description
1 polymer ?
#
loop_
_entity_poly.entity_id
_entity_poly.type
_entity_poly.pdbx_seq_one_letter_code
_entity_poly.pdbx_strand_id
1 'polypeptide(L)'
;MKQTASSTPQRISHQLWRDLRSWLLENDPDAQRMLTWSDDGRGMPANPDALAGEIIWIILCAGRSAQAARTIEKKVWNAIRAGQPVVEAFGYRAKAAAIDRAWRERESDFAALMSIEAQDPERLVAWCKTIPFVGDDTQFQLAKNLGADLCKPDIWLCRLAGFPDKPRKPVKVRFPACMALCRHLAEATSDKLAAVDSLLWLACNKGVLQVSAEAGEIRMGEALAKRSIFATDPQ
;
A
#
# COMPACT_ATOMS: atom_id res chain seq x y z
N MET A 1 -35.54 18.48 1.47
CA MET A 1 -35.69 17.02 1.43
C MET A 1 -34.40 16.38 1.92
N LYS A 2 -34.45 15.63 3.03
CA LYS A 2 -33.29 14.91 3.57
C LYS A 2 -33.00 13.73 2.64
N GLN A 3 -31.84 13.70 1.98
CA GLN A 3 -31.35 12.52 1.29
C GLN A 3 -31.08 11.44 2.34
N THR A 4 -31.90 10.40 2.31
CA THR A 4 -31.67 9.15 3.04
C THR A 4 -30.38 8.52 2.52
N ALA A 5 -29.40 8.32 3.40
CA ALA A 5 -28.20 7.57 3.10
C ALA A 5 -28.58 6.18 2.60
N SER A 6 -28.37 5.92 1.32
CA SER A 6 -28.41 4.57 0.77
C SER A 6 -27.23 3.82 1.37
N SER A 7 -27.47 3.01 2.41
CA SER A 7 -26.44 2.12 2.94
C SER A 7 -26.23 1.00 1.94
N THR A 8 -25.27 1.17 1.04
CA THR A 8 -24.76 0.06 0.23
C THR A 8 -24.44 -1.11 1.16
N PRO A 9 -24.96 -2.33 0.92
CA PRO A 9 -24.67 -3.48 1.76
C PRO A 9 -23.15 -3.66 1.87
N GLN A 10 -22.65 -3.71 3.11
CA GLN A 10 -21.23 -3.91 3.37
C GLN A 10 -20.87 -5.34 2.96
N ARG A 11 -19.94 -5.47 2.00
CA ARG A 11 -19.58 -6.76 1.38
C ARG A 11 -18.77 -7.67 2.31
N ILE A 12 -18.11 -7.09 3.30
CA ILE A 12 -17.42 -7.80 4.38
C ILE A 12 -18.12 -7.41 5.67
N SER A 13 -18.68 -8.39 6.39
CA SER A 13 -19.28 -8.15 7.70
C SER A 13 -18.22 -7.95 8.78
N HIS A 14 -18.59 -7.29 9.87
CA HIS A 14 -17.74 -7.19 11.06
C HIS A 14 -17.29 -8.55 11.58
N GLN A 15 -18.16 -9.57 11.55
CA GLN A 15 -17.82 -10.91 12.02
C GLN A 15 -16.75 -11.55 11.12
N LEU A 16 -16.96 -11.55 9.79
CA LEU A 16 -15.98 -12.08 8.84
C LEU A 16 -14.62 -11.39 9.00
N TRP A 17 -14.62 -10.08 9.22
CA TRP A 17 -13.38 -9.33 9.45
C TRP A 17 -12.67 -9.72 10.76
N ARG A 18 -13.41 -9.85 11.87
CA ARG A 18 -12.83 -10.28 13.15
C ARG A 18 -12.22 -11.69 13.05
N ASP A 19 -12.92 -12.60 12.38
CA ASP A 19 -12.46 -13.97 12.17
C ASP A 19 -11.20 -14.00 11.29
N LEU A 20 -11.22 -13.26 10.17
CA LEU A 20 -10.06 -13.14 9.28
C LEU A 20 -8.84 -12.53 9.98
N ARG A 21 -9.03 -11.41 10.70
CA ARG A 21 -7.96 -10.74 11.44
C ARG A 21 -7.34 -11.67 12.48
N SER A 22 -8.17 -12.35 13.26
CA SER A 22 -7.70 -13.30 14.29
C SER A 22 -6.92 -14.45 13.65
N TRP A 23 -7.47 -15.03 12.57
CA TRP A 23 -6.79 -16.08 11.83
C TRP A 23 -5.42 -15.64 11.31
N LEU A 24 -5.31 -14.44 10.72
CA LEU A 24 -4.04 -13.90 10.21
C LEU A 24 -3.02 -13.73 11.34
N LEU A 25 -3.43 -13.21 12.49
CA LEU A 25 -2.52 -13.01 13.63
C LEU A 25 -2.01 -14.32 14.22
N GLU A 26 -2.84 -15.38 14.20
CA GLU A 26 -2.46 -16.70 14.67
C GLU A 26 -1.62 -17.50 13.67
N ASN A 27 -1.83 -17.29 12.37
CA ASN A 27 -1.31 -18.18 11.33
C ASN A 27 -0.31 -17.57 10.37
N ASP A 28 -0.25 -16.24 10.27
CA ASP A 28 0.59 -15.54 9.31
C ASP A 28 1.72 -14.76 10.01
N PRO A 29 2.99 -15.04 9.70
CA PRO A 29 4.12 -14.38 10.36
C PRO A 29 4.21 -12.88 10.06
N ASP A 30 3.53 -12.40 9.01
CA ASP A 30 3.59 -11.00 8.59
C ASP A 30 2.50 -10.13 9.23
N ALA A 31 1.41 -10.73 9.74
CA ALA A 31 0.23 -10.01 10.21
C ALA A 31 0.57 -9.08 11.39
N GLN A 32 1.22 -9.61 12.43
CA GLN A 32 1.63 -8.82 13.59
C GLN A 32 2.62 -7.71 13.20
N ARG A 33 3.50 -7.98 12.24
CA ARG A 33 4.45 -6.99 11.70
C ARG A 33 3.72 -5.86 10.98
N MET A 34 2.65 -6.15 10.23
CA MET A 34 1.84 -5.13 9.56
C MET A 34 1.05 -4.26 10.54
N LEU A 35 0.53 -4.84 11.63
CA LEU A 35 -0.09 -4.06 12.71
C LEU A 35 0.92 -3.12 13.36
N THR A 36 2.05 -3.67 13.81
CA THR A 36 3.14 -2.89 14.44
C THR A 36 3.63 -1.77 13.54
N TRP A 37 3.84 -2.06 12.25
CA TRP A 37 4.19 -1.03 11.27
C TRP A 37 3.09 0.03 11.14
N SER A 38 1.82 -0.36 11.10
CA SER A 38 0.72 0.58 10.97
C SER A 38 0.56 1.49 12.19
N ASP A 39 0.89 0.98 13.37
CA ASP A 39 0.80 1.72 14.62
C ASP A 39 1.99 2.65 14.82
N ASP A 40 3.21 2.14 14.68
CA ASP A 40 4.43 2.83 15.13
C ASP A 40 5.48 3.04 14.01
N GLY A 41 5.36 2.29 12.91
CA GLY A 41 6.36 2.28 11.83
C GLY A 41 6.07 3.22 10.66
N ARG A 42 4.95 3.95 10.70
CA ARG A 42 4.59 4.98 9.71
C ARG A 42 4.82 6.36 10.30
N GLY A 43 5.15 7.33 9.46
CA GLY A 43 5.28 8.71 9.90
C GLY A 43 6.16 9.52 8.97
N MET A 44 6.32 10.79 9.33
CA MET A 44 7.21 11.66 8.58
C MET A 44 8.65 11.13 8.66
N PRO A 45 9.37 11.08 7.53
CA PRO A 45 10.74 10.60 7.50
C PRO A 45 11.63 11.53 8.32
N ALA A 46 12.58 10.96 9.06
CA ALA A 46 13.45 11.73 9.93
C ALA A 46 14.50 12.57 9.17
N ASN A 47 14.78 12.22 7.92
CA ASN A 47 15.78 12.88 7.09
C ASN A 47 15.53 12.61 5.59
N PRO A 48 16.23 13.33 4.68
CA PRO A 48 16.10 13.17 3.24
C PRO A 48 16.39 11.75 2.73
N ASP A 49 17.36 11.05 3.32
CA ASP A 49 17.72 9.68 2.92
C ASP A 49 16.57 8.70 3.22
N ALA A 50 15.93 8.84 4.38
CA ALA A 50 14.76 8.04 4.74
C ALA A 50 13.59 8.29 3.78
N LEU A 51 13.36 9.55 3.39
CA LEU A 51 12.34 9.87 2.38
C LEU A 51 12.67 9.25 1.02
N ALA A 52 13.91 9.39 0.56
CA ALA A 52 14.35 8.78 -0.69
C ALA A 52 14.12 7.26 -0.66
N GLY A 53 14.38 6.61 0.47
CA GLY A 53 14.13 5.19 0.65
C GLY A 53 12.66 4.81 0.42
N GLU A 54 11.73 5.57 1.00
CA GLU A 54 10.30 5.36 0.80
C GLU A 54 9.88 5.58 -0.66
N ILE A 55 10.36 6.65 -1.30
CA ILE A 55 10.08 6.94 -2.71
C ILE A 55 10.59 5.81 -3.61
N ILE A 56 11.84 5.39 -3.42
CA ILE A 56 12.48 4.32 -4.20
C ILE A 56 11.70 3.02 -4.05
N TRP A 57 11.29 2.67 -2.83
CA TRP A 57 10.46 1.50 -2.57
C TRP A 57 9.15 1.52 -3.39
N ILE A 58 8.48 2.67 -3.46
CA ILE A 58 7.26 2.84 -4.25
C ILE A 58 7.53 2.70 -5.76
N ILE A 59 8.62 3.30 -6.26
CA ILE A 59 9.01 3.16 -7.67
C ILE A 59 9.29 1.69 -8.02
N LEU A 60 9.94 0.95 -7.13
CA LEU A 60 10.18 -0.48 -7.30
C LEU A 60 8.85 -1.26 -7.35
N CYS A 61 7.92 -0.97 -6.44
CA CYS A 61 6.62 -1.65 -6.37
C CYS A 61 5.67 -1.31 -7.53
N ALA A 62 5.80 -0.15 -8.18
CA ALA A 62 4.87 0.28 -9.21
C ALA A 62 4.73 -0.76 -10.35
N GLY A 63 3.55 -1.34 -10.54
CA GLY A 63 3.30 -2.34 -11.59
C GLY A 63 3.94 -3.72 -11.37
N ARG A 64 4.30 -4.08 -10.13
CA ARG A 64 4.72 -5.45 -9.75
C ARG A 64 4.30 -5.81 -8.32
N SER A 65 4.49 -7.07 -7.93
CA SER A 65 4.28 -7.49 -6.54
C SER A 65 5.39 -6.96 -5.62
N ALA A 66 5.09 -6.80 -4.33
CA ALA A 66 6.06 -6.37 -3.33
C ALA A 66 7.23 -7.36 -3.23
N GLN A 67 6.96 -8.67 -3.36
CA GLN A 67 7.97 -9.72 -3.34
C GLN A 67 8.93 -9.59 -4.53
N ALA A 68 8.42 -9.32 -5.73
CA ALA A 68 9.25 -9.06 -6.90
C ALA A 68 10.03 -7.74 -6.81
N ALA A 69 9.55 -6.76 -6.02
CA ALA A 69 10.31 -5.55 -5.72
C ALA A 69 11.47 -5.82 -4.73
N ARG A 70 11.27 -6.68 -3.72
CA ARG A 70 12.31 -7.05 -2.74
C ARG A 70 13.53 -7.71 -3.37
N THR A 71 13.34 -8.53 -4.41
CA THR A 71 14.46 -9.23 -5.07
C THR A 71 15.43 -8.28 -5.77
N ILE A 72 14.96 -7.10 -6.19
CA ILE A 72 15.78 -6.11 -6.91
C ILE A 72 16.28 -4.98 -5.99
N GLU A 73 15.59 -4.71 -4.89
CA GLU A 73 15.88 -3.63 -3.96
C GLU A 73 17.34 -3.65 -3.47
N LYS A 74 17.87 -4.81 -3.06
CA LYS A 74 19.27 -4.95 -2.60
C LYS A 74 20.27 -4.53 -3.67
N LYS A 75 20.03 -4.90 -4.94
CA LYS A 75 20.91 -4.56 -6.06
C LYS A 75 20.90 -3.06 -6.33
N VAL A 76 19.71 -2.44 -6.28
CA VAL A 76 19.54 -0.99 -6.45
C VAL A 76 20.28 -0.21 -5.37
N TRP A 77 20.10 -0.58 -4.10
CA TRP A 77 20.83 0.09 -3.01
C TRP A 77 22.34 -0.09 -3.08
N ASN A 78 22.82 -1.25 -3.54
CA ASN A 78 24.25 -1.45 -3.76
C ASN A 78 24.80 -0.49 -4.81
N ALA A 79 24.10 -0.31 -5.94
CA ALA A 79 24.50 0.64 -6.97
C ALA A 79 24.51 2.08 -6.43
N ILE A 80 23.44 2.50 -5.74
CA ILE A 80 23.33 3.83 -5.13
C ILE A 80 24.50 4.11 -4.17
N ARG A 81 24.79 3.18 -3.25
CA ARG A 81 25.89 3.33 -2.28
C ARG A 81 27.27 3.33 -2.93
N ALA A 82 27.42 2.65 -4.06
CA ALA A 82 28.66 2.64 -4.84
C ALA A 82 28.80 3.87 -5.76
N GLY A 83 27.80 4.77 -5.80
CA GLY A 83 27.78 5.90 -6.73
C GLY A 83 27.60 5.48 -8.20
N GLN A 84 27.08 4.28 -8.44
CA GLN A 84 26.86 3.72 -9.77
C GLN A 84 25.46 4.05 -10.30
N PRO A 85 25.28 4.20 -11.62
CA PRO A 85 23.96 4.38 -12.22
C PRO A 85 23.03 3.20 -11.90
N VAL A 86 21.83 3.47 -11.39
CA VAL A 86 20.86 2.42 -11.03
C VAL A 86 20.47 1.55 -12.22
N VAL A 87 20.53 2.10 -13.43
CA VAL A 87 20.18 1.37 -14.66
C VAL A 87 21.05 0.13 -14.88
N GLU A 88 22.29 0.12 -14.40
CA GLU A 88 23.20 -1.04 -14.51
C GLU A 88 22.74 -2.21 -13.64
N ALA A 89 22.15 -1.91 -12.47
CA ALA A 89 21.61 -2.91 -11.56
C ALA A 89 20.17 -3.32 -11.91
N PHE A 90 19.35 -2.38 -12.39
CA PHE A 90 17.90 -2.57 -12.56
C PHE A 90 17.48 -2.90 -14.02
N GLY A 91 18.19 -2.40 -15.02
CA GLY A 91 17.87 -2.58 -16.44
C GLY A 91 16.65 -1.80 -16.96
N TYR A 92 15.68 -1.47 -16.10
CA TYR A 92 14.51 -0.65 -16.48
C TYR A 92 14.90 0.83 -16.53
N ARG A 93 15.27 1.33 -17.72
CA ARG A 93 15.80 2.70 -17.92
C ARG A 93 14.96 3.81 -17.27
N ALA A 94 13.67 3.89 -17.57
CA ALA A 94 12.87 5.02 -17.09
C ALA A 94 12.64 5.00 -15.56
N LYS A 95 12.44 3.83 -14.95
CA LYS A 95 12.37 3.72 -13.49
C LYS A 95 13.72 3.93 -12.82
N ALA A 96 14.81 3.44 -13.42
CA ALA A 96 16.15 3.69 -12.93
C ALA A 96 16.44 5.21 -12.88
N ALA A 97 16.11 5.94 -13.95
CA ALA A 97 16.23 7.40 -13.97
C ALA A 97 15.41 8.08 -12.87
N ALA A 98 14.21 7.57 -12.57
CA ALA A 98 13.39 8.08 -11.46
C ALA A 98 13.99 7.79 -10.08
N ILE A 99 14.61 6.62 -9.89
CA ILE A 99 15.33 6.26 -8.67
C ILE A 99 16.58 7.12 -8.51
N ASP A 100 17.38 7.28 -9.57
CA ASP A 100 18.56 8.14 -9.58
C ASP A 100 18.17 9.60 -9.24
N ARG A 101 17.03 10.08 -9.79
CA ARG A 101 16.47 11.39 -9.44
C ARG A 101 16.06 11.46 -7.97
N ALA A 102 15.28 10.50 -7.48
CA ALA A 102 14.84 10.47 -6.09
C ALA A 102 16.03 10.51 -5.11
N TRP A 103 17.12 9.80 -5.42
CA TRP A 103 18.33 9.86 -4.61
C TRP A 103 19.07 11.19 -4.71
N ARG A 104 19.28 11.71 -5.94
CA ARG A 104 20.02 12.95 -6.16
C ARG A 104 19.29 14.19 -5.60
N GLU A 105 17.97 14.24 -5.72
CA GLU A 105 17.13 15.40 -5.38
C GLU A 105 16.44 15.28 -4.01
N ARG A 106 16.81 14.26 -3.22
CA ARG A 106 16.16 13.93 -1.93
C ARG A 106 16.04 15.11 -0.96
N GLU A 107 17.03 15.99 -0.90
CA GLU A 107 17.01 17.20 -0.07
C GLU A 107 15.86 18.14 -0.46
N SER A 108 15.65 18.32 -1.76
CA SER A 108 14.57 19.16 -2.30
C SER A 108 13.21 18.52 -2.08
N ASP A 109 13.09 17.21 -2.36
CA ASP A 109 11.86 16.45 -2.11
C ASP A 109 11.49 16.47 -0.61
N PHE A 110 12.50 16.40 0.29
CA PHE A 110 12.31 16.48 1.73
C PHE A 110 11.87 17.87 2.18
N ALA A 111 12.52 18.93 1.70
CA ALA A 111 12.09 20.30 1.99
C ALA A 111 10.66 20.58 1.51
N ALA A 112 10.30 20.07 0.32
CA ALA A 112 8.94 20.17 -0.20
C ALA A 112 7.94 19.42 0.68
N LEU A 113 8.25 18.20 1.13
CA LEU A 113 7.41 17.44 2.06
C LEU A 113 7.22 18.17 3.39
N MET A 114 8.28 18.72 3.98
CA MET A 114 8.21 19.45 5.26
C MET A 114 7.40 20.75 5.18
N SER A 115 7.15 21.27 3.96
CA SER A 115 6.27 22.42 3.75
C SER A 115 4.77 22.06 3.79
N ILE A 116 4.45 20.76 3.83
CA ILE A 116 3.08 20.27 3.96
C ILE A 116 2.73 20.20 5.44
N GLU A 117 1.60 20.78 5.81
CA GLU A 117 1.11 20.70 7.18
C GLU A 117 0.87 19.24 7.58
N ALA A 118 1.33 18.86 8.76
CA ALA A 118 1.38 17.47 9.23
C ALA A 118 0.01 16.76 9.32
N GLN A 119 -1.10 17.49 9.15
CA GLN A 119 -2.47 17.00 9.26
C GLN A 119 -3.30 17.21 7.99
N ASP A 120 -2.66 17.39 6.83
CA ASP A 120 -3.36 17.48 5.54
C ASP A 120 -3.08 16.25 4.64
N PRO A 121 -3.83 15.14 4.81
CA PRO A 121 -3.71 13.95 3.97
C PRO A 121 -3.96 14.23 2.49
N GLU A 122 -4.81 15.20 2.14
CA GLU A 122 -5.12 15.50 0.74
C GLU A 122 -3.94 16.17 0.05
N ARG A 123 -3.33 17.17 0.69
CA ARG A 123 -2.08 17.79 0.19
C ARG A 123 -0.93 16.80 0.17
N LEU A 124 -0.81 15.93 1.16
CA LEU A 124 0.23 14.89 1.17
C LEU A 124 0.06 13.91 -0.01
N VAL A 125 -1.16 13.43 -0.26
CA VAL A 125 -1.45 12.56 -1.42
C VAL A 125 -1.18 13.29 -2.73
N ALA A 126 -1.61 14.56 -2.85
CA ALA A 126 -1.37 15.37 -4.03
C ALA A 126 0.14 15.55 -4.31
N TRP A 127 0.93 15.82 -3.27
CA TRP A 127 2.39 15.88 -3.38
C TRP A 127 2.99 14.54 -3.79
N CYS A 128 2.55 13.43 -3.19
CA CYS A 128 3.03 12.09 -3.55
C CYS A 128 2.87 11.82 -5.05
N LYS A 129 1.76 12.25 -5.66
CA LYS A 129 1.50 12.11 -7.10
C LYS A 129 2.43 12.91 -8.00
N THR A 130 3.12 13.93 -7.48
CA THR A 130 4.11 14.70 -8.26
C THR A 130 5.41 13.94 -8.48
N ILE A 131 5.67 12.92 -7.64
CA ILE A 131 6.89 12.12 -7.72
C ILE A 131 6.84 11.20 -8.95
N PRO A 132 7.89 11.15 -9.80
CA PRO A 132 7.91 10.28 -10.96
C PRO A 132 7.64 8.82 -10.62
N PHE A 133 6.84 8.13 -11.45
CA PHE A 133 6.37 6.75 -11.25
C PHE A 133 5.45 6.51 -10.04
N VAL A 134 5.06 7.55 -9.31
CA VAL A 134 3.98 7.49 -8.34
C VAL A 134 2.67 7.86 -9.04
N GLY A 135 1.80 6.87 -9.23
CA GLY A 135 0.55 6.97 -9.97
C GLY A 135 -0.69 6.94 -9.09
N ASP A 136 -1.85 6.73 -9.73
CA ASP A 136 -3.16 6.86 -9.09
C ASP A 136 -3.36 5.99 -7.85
N ASP A 137 -2.78 4.79 -7.78
CA ASP A 137 -2.85 3.97 -6.58
C ASP A 137 -1.61 4.16 -5.69
N THR A 138 -0.42 4.23 -6.26
CA THR A 138 0.84 4.26 -5.49
C THR A 138 1.03 5.57 -4.71
N GLN A 139 0.37 6.67 -5.09
CA GLN A 139 0.34 7.89 -4.28
C GLN A 139 -0.22 7.65 -2.86
N PHE A 140 -1.24 6.79 -2.74
CA PHE A 140 -1.84 6.47 -1.45
C PHE A 140 -0.94 5.54 -0.64
N GLN A 141 -0.18 4.65 -1.30
CA GLN A 141 0.82 3.86 -0.60
C GLN A 141 1.92 4.75 0.00
N LEU A 142 2.44 5.69 -0.80
CA LEU A 142 3.48 6.60 -0.34
C LEU A 142 2.96 7.46 0.82
N ALA A 143 1.79 8.09 0.66
CA ALA A 143 1.17 8.88 1.72
C ALA A 143 0.93 8.05 3.01
N LYS A 144 0.50 6.79 2.86
CA LYS A 144 0.32 5.87 3.98
C LYS A 144 1.65 5.60 4.71
N ASN A 145 2.73 5.32 3.98
CA ASN A 145 4.07 5.14 4.56
C ASN A 145 4.53 6.39 5.31
N LEU A 146 4.22 7.57 4.78
CA LEU A 146 4.53 8.88 5.36
C LEU A 146 3.60 9.30 6.51
N GLY A 147 2.72 8.40 6.98
CA GLY A 147 1.92 8.59 8.19
C GLY A 147 0.43 8.85 7.98
N ALA A 148 -0.05 9.07 6.75
CA ALA A 148 -1.47 9.27 6.52
C ALA A 148 -2.26 8.00 6.85
N ASP A 149 -3.30 8.11 7.69
CA ASP A 149 -4.17 6.98 7.99
C ASP A 149 -5.27 6.83 6.94
N LEU A 150 -4.91 6.18 5.84
CA LEU A 150 -5.77 5.94 4.69
C LEU A 150 -5.47 4.59 4.04
N CYS A 151 -6.38 4.12 3.20
CA CYS A 151 -6.18 2.90 2.41
C CYS A 151 -5.59 3.20 1.03
N LYS A 152 -4.89 2.22 0.46
CA LYS A 152 -4.54 2.23 -0.96
C LYS A 152 -5.64 1.54 -1.77
N PRO A 153 -6.32 2.22 -2.71
CA PRO A 153 -7.39 1.60 -3.51
C PRO A 153 -6.78 0.73 -4.63
N ASP A 154 -6.08 -0.34 -4.28
CA ASP A 154 -5.53 -1.28 -5.26
C ASP A 154 -6.57 -2.29 -5.75
N ILE A 155 -6.15 -3.21 -6.63
CA ILE A 155 -7.06 -4.18 -7.24
C ILE A 155 -7.79 -5.05 -6.19
N TRP A 156 -7.13 -5.44 -5.09
CA TRP A 156 -7.74 -6.31 -4.09
C TRP A 156 -8.78 -5.55 -3.29
N LEU A 157 -8.40 -4.39 -2.76
CA LEU A 157 -9.34 -3.58 -1.99
C LEU A 157 -10.51 -3.09 -2.86
N CYS A 158 -10.27 -2.77 -4.13
CA CYS A 158 -11.32 -2.42 -5.08
C CYS A 158 -12.29 -3.57 -5.32
N ARG A 159 -11.78 -4.79 -5.53
CA ARG A 159 -12.63 -5.97 -5.67
C ARG A 159 -13.45 -6.21 -4.43
N LEU A 160 -12.89 -6.07 -3.23
CA LEU A 160 -13.64 -6.20 -1.97
C LEU A 160 -14.70 -5.10 -1.83
N ALA A 161 -14.41 -3.87 -2.28
CA ALA A 161 -15.35 -2.75 -2.32
C ALA A 161 -16.39 -2.84 -3.47
N GLY A 162 -16.40 -3.90 -4.28
CA GLY A 162 -17.41 -4.14 -5.32
C GLY A 162 -17.05 -3.59 -6.69
N PHE A 163 -15.79 -3.21 -6.93
CA PHE A 163 -15.32 -2.74 -8.23
C PHE A 163 -14.64 -3.87 -8.99
N PRO A 164 -15.13 -4.25 -10.20
CA PRO A 164 -14.39 -5.15 -11.06
C PRO A 164 -13.12 -4.48 -11.57
N ASP A 165 -12.13 -5.29 -11.95
CA ASP A 165 -10.87 -4.83 -12.52
C ASP A 165 -11.08 -4.04 -13.83
N LYS A 166 -12.09 -4.43 -14.62
CA LYS A 166 -12.38 -3.89 -15.95
C LYS A 166 -13.89 -3.60 -16.13
N PRO A 167 -14.26 -2.45 -16.73
CA PRO A 167 -13.40 -1.30 -16.98
C PRO A 167 -12.96 -0.65 -15.66
N ARG A 168 -11.68 -0.29 -15.57
CA ARG A 168 -11.11 0.29 -14.36
C ARG A 168 -11.77 1.65 -14.09
N LYS A 169 -12.49 1.75 -12.96
CA LYS A 169 -13.14 3.01 -12.57
C LYS A 169 -12.08 4.06 -12.17
N PRO A 170 -12.36 5.36 -12.35
CA PRO A 170 -11.47 6.42 -11.89
C PRO A 170 -11.19 6.34 -10.39
N VAL A 171 -9.98 6.73 -9.96
CA VAL A 171 -9.60 6.66 -8.54
C VAL A 171 -10.50 7.52 -7.64
N LYS A 172 -10.98 8.66 -8.13
CA LYS A 172 -11.97 9.50 -7.44
C LYS A 172 -13.31 8.80 -7.11
N VAL A 173 -13.60 7.68 -7.77
CA VAL A 173 -14.80 6.86 -7.50
C VAL A 173 -14.45 5.70 -6.58
N ARG A 174 -13.32 5.01 -6.84
CA ARG A 174 -12.92 3.81 -6.08
C ARG A 174 -12.44 4.17 -4.66
N PHE A 175 -11.68 5.24 -4.51
CA PHE A 175 -11.06 5.62 -3.24
C PHE A 175 -12.08 5.88 -2.13
N PRO A 176 -13.15 6.69 -2.31
CA PRO A 176 -14.15 6.89 -1.26
C PRO A 176 -14.81 5.59 -0.79
N ALA A 177 -15.08 4.66 -1.70
CA ALA A 177 -15.69 3.37 -1.37
C ALA A 177 -14.71 2.43 -0.64
N CYS A 178 -13.44 2.40 -1.04
CA CYS A 178 -12.39 1.67 -0.33
C CYS A 178 -12.18 2.22 1.09
N MET A 179 -12.19 3.55 1.25
CA MET A 179 -12.12 4.21 2.56
C MET A 179 -13.34 3.88 3.41
N ALA A 180 -14.54 3.88 2.84
CA ALA A 180 -15.76 3.52 3.55
C ALA A 180 -15.73 2.07 4.05
N LEU A 181 -15.25 1.13 3.22
CA LEU A 181 -15.03 -0.25 3.64
C LEU A 181 -14.01 -0.33 4.78
N CYS A 182 -12.85 0.33 4.67
CA CYS A 182 -11.83 0.27 5.72
C CYS A 182 -12.32 0.88 7.04
N ARG A 183 -13.07 1.99 7.00
CA ARG A 183 -13.68 2.60 8.20
C ARG A 183 -14.67 1.66 8.86
N HIS A 184 -15.56 1.06 8.07
CA HIS A 184 -16.53 0.09 8.56
C HIS A 184 -15.83 -1.07 9.29
N LEU A 185 -14.72 -1.58 8.77
CA LEU A 185 -13.98 -2.68 9.40
C LEU A 185 -13.14 -2.24 10.61
N ALA A 186 -12.58 -1.03 10.56
CA ALA A 186 -11.89 -0.42 11.69
C ALA A 186 -12.82 -0.30 12.91
N GLU A 187 -14.10 0.07 12.73
CA GLU A 187 -15.09 0.12 13.83
C GLU A 187 -15.20 -1.21 14.60
N ALA A 188 -14.98 -2.35 13.95
CA ALA A 188 -15.12 -3.66 14.58
C ALA A 188 -13.92 -4.07 15.45
N THR A 189 -12.78 -3.41 15.29
CA THR A 189 -11.47 -3.83 15.84
C THR A 189 -10.64 -2.70 16.45
N SER A 190 -11.03 -1.45 16.22
CA SER A 190 -10.27 -0.23 16.56
C SER A 190 -8.90 -0.12 15.89
N ASP A 191 -8.63 -0.93 14.86
CA ASP A 191 -7.41 -0.82 14.07
C ASP A 191 -7.38 0.49 13.25
N LYS A 192 -6.18 1.03 13.02
CA LYS A 192 -5.95 2.12 12.07
C LYS A 192 -6.35 1.71 10.64
N LEU A 193 -6.75 2.67 9.79
CA LEU A 193 -7.17 2.36 8.41
C LEU A 193 -6.04 1.73 7.59
N ALA A 194 -4.80 2.15 7.85
CA ALA A 194 -3.61 1.55 7.23
C ALA A 194 -3.41 0.07 7.62
N ALA A 195 -3.79 -0.32 8.83
CA ALA A 195 -3.72 -1.71 9.30
C ALA A 195 -4.77 -2.57 8.59
N VAL A 196 -6.01 -2.10 8.54
CA VAL A 196 -7.11 -2.78 7.83
C VAL A 196 -6.74 -3.01 6.36
N ASP A 197 -6.28 -1.96 5.67
CA ASP A 197 -5.83 -2.04 4.27
C ASP A 197 -4.71 -3.09 4.08
N SER A 198 -3.69 -3.06 4.95
CA SER A 198 -2.54 -3.96 4.85
C SER A 198 -2.91 -5.43 5.11
N LEU A 199 -3.78 -5.68 6.09
CA LEU A 199 -4.24 -7.04 6.43
C LEU A 199 -5.20 -7.61 5.37
N LEU A 200 -6.10 -6.80 4.81
CA LEU A 200 -6.93 -7.24 3.68
C LEU A 200 -6.08 -7.57 2.45
N TRP A 201 -5.08 -6.73 2.16
CA TRP A 201 -4.12 -7.00 1.09
C TRP A 201 -3.36 -8.31 1.34
N LEU A 202 -2.87 -8.53 2.56
CA LEU A 202 -2.17 -9.76 2.94
C LEU A 202 -3.05 -11.00 2.73
N ALA A 203 -4.29 -10.95 3.23
CA ALA A 203 -5.26 -12.02 3.09
C ALA A 203 -5.55 -12.37 1.63
N CYS A 204 -5.79 -11.36 0.79
CA CYS A 204 -6.05 -11.58 -0.64
C CYS A 204 -4.80 -12.06 -1.38
N ASN A 205 -3.63 -11.47 -1.11
CA ASN A 205 -2.39 -11.85 -1.74
C ASN A 205 -1.99 -13.31 -1.42
N LYS A 206 -2.38 -13.82 -0.25
CA LYS A 206 -2.13 -15.21 0.17
C LYS A 206 -3.33 -16.15 -0.03
N GLY A 207 -4.41 -15.68 -0.66
CA GLY A 207 -5.58 -16.50 -0.97
C GLY A 207 -6.44 -16.91 0.23
N VAL A 208 -6.17 -16.35 1.43
CA VAL A 208 -6.97 -16.56 2.65
C VAL A 208 -8.35 -15.92 2.51
N LEU A 209 -8.40 -14.73 1.90
CA LEU A 209 -9.65 -14.08 1.51
C LEU A 209 -9.71 -14.00 -0.02
N GLN A 210 -10.70 -14.64 -0.62
CA GLN A 210 -10.82 -14.76 -2.08
C GLN A 210 -11.95 -13.87 -2.59
N VAL A 211 -11.68 -13.17 -3.69
CA VAL A 211 -12.66 -12.39 -4.45
C VAL A 211 -12.23 -12.37 -5.92
N SER A 212 -13.18 -12.58 -6.83
CA SER A 212 -12.89 -12.63 -8.28
C SER A 212 -12.59 -11.25 -8.87
N ALA A 213 -12.03 -11.23 -10.08
CA ALA A 213 -11.73 -9.98 -10.81
C ALA A 213 -12.99 -9.18 -11.19
N GLU A 214 -14.15 -9.83 -11.19
CA GLU A 214 -15.47 -9.26 -11.44
C GLU A 214 -16.10 -8.68 -10.16
N ALA A 215 -15.36 -8.70 -9.04
CA ALA A 215 -15.87 -8.42 -7.71
C ALA A 215 -17.07 -9.32 -7.35
N GLY A 216 -16.95 -10.62 -7.66
CA GLY A 216 -17.93 -11.65 -7.27
C GLY A 216 -17.95 -11.93 -5.77
N GLU A 217 -18.51 -13.06 -5.38
CA GLU A 217 -18.63 -13.47 -3.97
C GLU A 217 -17.29 -13.44 -3.22
N ILE A 218 -17.34 -13.02 -1.95
CA ILE A 218 -16.20 -13.01 -1.03
C ILE A 218 -16.28 -14.26 -0.17
N ARG A 219 -15.19 -15.03 -0.13
CA ARG A 219 -15.13 -16.25 0.68
C ARG A 219 -13.76 -16.41 1.35
N MET A 220 -13.75 -17.12 2.48
CA MET A 220 -12.50 -17.63 3.05
C MET A 220 -11.98 -18.76 2.16
N GLY A 221 -10.72 -18.68 1.77
CA GLY A 221 -10.04 -19.70 0.97
C GLY A 221 -9.20 -20.63 1.83
N GLU A 222 -8.66 -21.68 1.20
CA GLU A 222 -7.57 -22.47 1.77
C GLU A 222 -6.29 -21.63 1.71
N ALA A 223 -5.67 -21.40 2.87
CA ALA A 223 -4.48 -20.56 2.97
C ALA A 223 -3.34 -21.14 2.13
N LEU A 224 -2.71 -20.30 1.31
CA LEU A 224 -1.40 -20.62 0.75
C LEU A 224 -0.37 -20.71 1.89
N ALA A 225 0.69 -21.49 1.70
CA ALA A 225 1.70 -21.80 2.73
C ALA A 225 2.09 -20.57 3.58
N LYS A 226 2.34 -20.80 4.88
CA LYS A 226 2.68 -19.80 5.94
C LYS A 226 3.99 -19.02 5.73
N ARG A 227 4.43 -18.86 4.49
CA ARG A 227 5.68 -18.21 4.15
C ARG A 227 5.53 -16.70 4.30
N SER A 228 6.51 -16.08 4.96
CA SER A 228 6.60 -14.63 5.04
C SER A 228 6.82 -14.01 3.65
N ILE A 229 6.11 -12.93 3.35
CA ILE A 229 6.33 -12.11 2.15
C ILE A 229 7.63 -11.29 2.23
N PHE A 230 8.20 -11.18 3.43
CA PHE A 230 9.48 -10.50 3.66
C PHE A 230 10.67 -11.45 3.57
N ALA A 231 10.43 -12.76 3.59
CA ALA A 231 11.49 -13.74 3.37
C ALA A 231 11.92 -13.70 1.90
N THR A 232 13.10 -13.16 1.62
CA THR A 232 13.76 -13.39 0.34
C THR A 232 14.03 -14.89 0.20
N ASP A 233 13.74 -15.48 -0.97
CA ASP A 233 14.22 -16.84 -1.27
C ASP A 233 15.70 -16.96 -0.91
N PRO A 234 16.14 -18.09 -0.31
CA PRO A 234 17.56 -18.38 -0.22
C PRO A 234 18.12 -18.25 -1.65
N GLN A 235 19.08 -17.34 -1.82
CA GLN A 235 19.82 -17.20 -3.07
C GLN A 235 20.60 -18.47 -3.36
#